data_AF-A0A3B0TTS8-F1
#
_entry.id   AF-A0A3B0TTS8-F1
#
_cell.length_a   1.000
_cell.length_b   1.000
_cell.length_c   1.000
_cell.angle_alpha   90.00
_cell.angle_beta   90.00
_cell.angle_gamma   90.00
#
_symmetry.space_group_name_H-M   'P 1'
#
loop_
_entity.id
_entity.type
_entity.pdbx_description
1 polymer ?
#
loop_
_entity_poly.entity_id
_entity_poly.type
_entity_poly.pdbx_seq_one_letter_code
_entity_poly.pdbx_strand_id
1 'polypeptide(L)'
;MFLNRMVTAYLEVAELQALNRKAMYMNDWSGRLDDFLTMTGNNILENAGKVSHQKALDRAHTEYEKYKEQTKNELSNVEKDFIKQIDNTAKKLKKKK
;
A
#
# COMPACT_ATOMS: atom_id res chain seq x y z
N MET A 1 8.92 0.60 8.17
CA MET A 1 8.03 -0.05 9.17
C MET A 1 7.02 0.93 9.81
N PHE A 2 7.44 2.14 10.18
CA PHE A 2 6.56 3.15 10.81
C PHE A 2 5.47 3.73 9.88
N LEU A 3 5.79 3.96 8.60
CA LEU A 3 4.83 4.48 7.62
C LEU A 3 3.66 3.51 7.38
N ASN A 4 3.94 2.22 7.17
CA ASN A 4 2.89 1.22 6.97
C ASN A 4 1.94 1.16 8.17
N ARG A 5 2.47 1.28 9.40
CA ARG A 5 1.65 1.31 10.62
C ARG A 5 0.72 2.53 10.68
N MET A 6 1.20 3.71 10.25
CA MET A 6 0.33 4.90 10.17
C MET A 6 -0.77 4.74 9.13
N VAL A 7 -0.44 4.23 7.95
CA VAL A 7 -1.42 4.02 6.88
C VAL A 7 -2.49 3.03 7.32
N THR A 8 -2.09 1.90 7.93
CA THR A 8 -3.04 0.92 8.47
C THR A 8 -3.92 1.52 9.55
N ALA A 9 -3.35 2.22 10.53
CA ALA A 9 -4.13 2.85 11.61
C ALA A 9 -5.14 3.89 11.09
N TYR A 10 -4.75 4.69 10.09
CA TYR A 10 -5.67 5.65 9.47
C TYR A 10 -6.82 4.96 8.74
N LEU A 11 -6.55 3.87 8.02
CA LEU A 11 -7.58 3.08 7.34
C LEU A 11 -8.55 2.40 8.33
N GLU A 12 -8.05 1.91 9.47
CA GLU A 12 -8.91 1.34 10.53
C GLU A 12 -9.84 2.41 11.14
N VAL A 13 -9.32 3.62 11.37
CA VAL A 13 -10.15 4.75 11.81
C VAL A 13 -11.20 5.07 10.76
N ALA A 14 -10.83 5.04 9.47
CA ALA A 14 -11.75 5.30 8.38
C ALA A 14 -12.88 4.27 8.30
N GLU A 15 -12.53 2.99 8.46
CA GLU A 15 -13.47 1.87 8.50
C GLU A 15 -14.44 1.99 9.67
N LEU A 16 -13.95 2.34 10.87
CA LEU A 16 -14.80 2.59 12.04
C LEU A 16 -15.79 3.74 11.81
N GLN A 17 -15.38 4.82 11.14
CA GLN A 17 -16.30 5.93 10.82
C GLN A 17 -17.38 5.50 9.82
N ALA A 18 -17.00 4.69 8.82
CA ALA A 18 -17.93 4.14 7.84
C ALA A 18 -18.95 3.18 8.49
N LEU A 19 -18.48 2.29 9.39
CA LEU A 19 -19.34 1.38 10.16
C LEU A 19 -20.33 2.14 11.05
N ASN A 20 -19.90 3.27 11.62
CA ASN A 20 -20.75 4.16 12.43
C ASN A 20 -21.72 5.01 11.60
N ARG A 21 -21.83 4.79 10.28
CA ARG A 21 -22.70 5.53 9.34
C ARG A 21 -22.52 7.06 9.40
N LYS A 22 -21.31 7.51 9.74
CA LYS A 22 -20.97 8.93 9.62
C LYS A 22 -20.61 9.22 8.18
N ALA A 23 -21.54 9.82 7.45
CA ALA A 23 -21.27 10.33 6.11
C ALA A 23 -20.17 11.40 6.20
N MET A 24 -19.03 11.15 5.57
CA MET A 24 -17.94 12.11 5.40
C MET A 24 -17.62 12.22 3.92
N TYR A 25 -17.44 13.44 3.43
CA TYR A 25 -17.01 13.73 2.08
C TYR A 25 -15.48 13.74 2.00
N MET A 26 -14.92 13.60 0.79
CA MET A 26 -13.45 13.61 0.58
C MET A 26 -12.76 14.84 1.19
N ASN A 27 -13.44 16.00 1.23
CA ASN A 27 -12.93 17.18 1.91
C ASN A 27 -12.81 17.00 3.44
N ASP A 28 -13.76 16.33 4.09
CA ASP A 28 -13.75 16.10 5.54
C ASP A 28 -12.62 15.14 5.94
N TRP A 29 -12.27 14.20 5.04
CA TRP A 29 -11.15 13.28 5.25
C TRP A 29 -9.80 14.00 5.29
N SER A 30 -9.64 15.13 4.58
CA SER A 30 -8.39 15.90 4.62
C SER A 30 -8.12 16.48 6.00
N GLY A 31 -9.11 17.15 6.61
CA GLY A 31 -8.97 17.69 7.97
C GLY A 31 -8.81 16.59 9.03
N ARG A 32 -9.50 15.45 8.88
CA ARG A 32 -9.34 14.28 9.76
C ARG A 32 -7.91 13.71 9.75
N LEU A 33 -7.27 13.70 8.58
CA LEU A 33 -5.90 13.24 8.43
C LEU A 33 -4.93 14.20 9.14
N ASP A 34 -5.13 15.51 9.00
CA ASP A 34 -4.33 16.54 9.67
C ASP A 34 -4.44 16.41 11.20
N ASP A 35 -5.65 16.23 11.72
CA ASP A 35 -5.89 15.99 13.16
C ASP A 35 -5.18 14.72 13.65
N PHE A 36 -5.26 13.64 12.87
CA PHE A 36 -4.60 12.37 13.19
C PHE A 36 -3.08 12.49 13.21
N LEU A 37 -2.50 13.21 12.25
CA LEU A 37 -1.05 13.46 12.19
C LEU A 37 -0.58 14.29 13.39
N THR A 38 -1.34 15.33 13.76
CA THR A 38 -1.05 16.17 14.94
C THR A 38 -1.12 15.35 16.23
N MET A 39 -2.17 14.54 16.39
CA MET A 39 -2.36 13.70 17.59
C MET A 39 -1.27 12.63 17.76
N THR A 40 -0.70 12.15 16.65
CA THR A 40 0.40 11.16 16.65
C THR A 40 1.79 11.80 16.82
N GLY A 41 1.86 13.11 17.08
CA GLY A 41 3.11 13.85 17.33
C GLY A 41 3.88 14.21 16.06
N ASN A 42 3.26 14.12 14.89
CA ASN A 42 3.86 14.54 13.63
C ASN A 42 3.46 15.99 13.35
N ASN A 43 4.43 16.84 13.01
CA ASN A 43 4.13 18.19 12.57
C ASN A 43 3.42 18.15 11.22
N ILE A 44 2.25 18.79 11.13
CA ILE A 44 1.61 19.06 9.84
C ILE A 44 2.54 19.98 9.05
N LEU A 45 2.70 19.68 7.76
CA LEU A 45 3.37 20.57 6.82
C LEU A 45 2.50 21.80 6.60
N GLU A 46 2.78 22.90 7.31
CA GLU A 46 2.09 24.19 7.16
C GLU A 46 2.26 24.81 5.75
N ASN A 47 3.25 24.33 5.00
CA ASN A 47 3.51 24.70 3.62
C ASN A 47 3.71 23.43 2.78
N ALA A 48 3.52 23.50 1.47
CA ALA A 48 3.68 22.38 0.53
C ALA A 48 5.12 21.79 0.46
N GLY A 49 6.01 22.17 1.39
CA GLY A 49 7.44 21.94 1.34
C GLY A 49 8.09 22.68 0.17
N LYS A 50 9.40 22.49 0.01
CA LYS A 50 10.19 23.02 -1.12
C LYS A 50 10.25 22.04 -2.30
N VAL A 51 9.51 20.94 -2.24
CA VAL A 51 9.61 19.84 -3.21
C VAL A 51 8.50 20.03 -4.23
N SER A 52 8.88 20.45 -5.44
CA SER A 52 7.94 20.59 -6.55
C SER A 52 7.34 19.23 -6.94
N HIS A 53 6.15 19.27 -7.55
CA HIS A 53 5.47 18.09 -8.07
C HIS A 53 6.40 17.23 -8.95
N GLN A 54 7.20 17.86 -9.81
CA GLN A 54 8.18 17.18 -10.66
C GLN A 54 9.19 16.37 -9.84
N LYS A 55 9.74 16.96 -8.77
CA LYS A 55 10.72 16.30 -7.91
C LYS A 55 10.10 15.12 -7.13
N ALA A 56 8.81 15.18 -6.82
CA ALA A 56 8.09 14.07 -6.23
C ALA A 56 7.90 12.91 -7.23
N LEU A 57 7.54 13.22 -8.47
CA LEU A 57 7.40 12.24 -9.55
C LEU A 57 8.75 11.56 -9.86
N ASP A 58 9.82 12.33 -10.01
CA ASP A 58 11.15 11.79 -10.30
C ASP A 58 11.60 10.82 -9.20
N ARG A 59 11.32 11.16 -7.93
CA ARG A 59 11.61 10.30 -6.79
C ARG A 59 10.75 9.03 -6.81
N ALA A 60 9.45 9.15 -7.12
CA ALA A 60 8.56 8.00 -7.21
C ALA A 60 8.98 7.03 -8.31
N HIS A 61 9.31 7.54 -9.50
CA HIS A 61 9.82 6.73 -10.61
C HIS A 61 11.15 6.06 -10.27
N THR A 62 12.08 6.79 -9.64
CA THR A 62 13.37 6.24 -9.22
C THR A 62 13.20 5.06 -8.24
N GLU A 63 12.30 5.21 -7.26
CA GLU A 63 12.07 4.16 -6.28
C GLU A 63 11.30 2.97 -6.89
N TYR A 64 10.39 3.24 -7.82
CA TYR A 64 9.70 2.20 -8.59
C TYR A 64 10.67 1.37 -9.44
N GLU A 65 11.61 2.01 -10.15
CA GLU A 65 12.59 1.27 -10.96
C GLU A 65 13.52 0.43 -10.08
N LYS A 66 13.94 0.91 -8.90
CA LYS A 66 14.69 0.08 -7.94
C LYS A 66 13.89 -1.12 -7.46
N TYR A 67 12.62 -0.91 -7.09
CA TYR A 67 11.73 -1.99 -6.68
C TYR A 67 11.57 -3.01 -7.81
N LYS A 68 11.33 -2.53 -9.04
CA LYS A 68 11.20 -3.37 -10.23
C LYS A 68 12.48 -4.17 -10.53
N GLU A 69 13.66 -3.58 -10.32
CA GLU A 69 14.94 -4.28 -10.45
C GLU A 69 15.14 -5.35 -9.36
N GLN A 70 14.80 -5.03 -8.11
CA GLN A 70 14.85 -5.98 -6.99
C GLN A 70 13.88 -7.16 -7.18
N THR A 71 12.68 -6.87 -7.68
CA THR A 71 11.61 -7.86 -7.89
C THR A 71 11.75 -8.61 -9.22
N LYS A 72 12.73 -8.25 -10.08
CA LYS A 72 12.91 -8.82 -11.43
C LYS A 72 13.18 -10.32 -11.44
N ASN A 73 13.85 -10.83 -10.40
CA ASN A 73 14.18 -12.25 -10.26
C ASN A 73 13.18 -13.00 -9.37
N GLU A 74 12.18 -12.31 -8.82
CA GLU A 74 11.12 -12.97 -8.08
C GLU A 74 10.07 -13.48 -9.06
N LEU A 75 9.72 -14.78 -8.95
CA LEU A 75 8.56 -15.28 -9.66
C LEU A 75 7.34 -14.47 -9.23
N SER A 76 6.66 -13.89 -10.23
CA SER A 76 5.36 -13.28 -10.07
C SER A 76 4.41 -14.26 -9.39
N ASN A 77 3.46 -13.75 -8.62
CA ASN A 77 2.44 -14.59 -7.98
C ASN A 77 1.73 -15.50 -9.00
N VAL A 78 1.55 -15.02 -10.23
CA VAL A 78 1.00 -15.80 -11.35
C VAL A 78 1.88 -16.99 -11.71
N GLU A 79 3.20 -16.81 -11.74
CA GLU A 79 4.16 -17.88 -12.06
C GLU A 79 4.24 -18.91 -10.94
N LYS A 80 4.17 -18.46 -9.68
CA LYS A 80 4.10 -19.35 -8.50
C LYS A 80 2.83 -20.20 -8.53
N ASP A 81 1.69 -19.59 -8.86
CA ASP A 81 0.41 -20.29 -8.96
C ASP A 81 0.41 -21.30 -10.12
N PHE A 82 1.03 -20.95 -11.25
CA PHE A 82 1.18 -21.84 -12.40
C PHE A 82 2.04 -23.07 -12.07
N ILE A 83 3.20 -22.90 -11.43
CA ILE A 83 4.05 -24.02 -10.98
C ILE A 83 3.29 -24.91 -9.98
N LYS A 84 2.55 -24.30 -9.05
CA LYS A 84 1.73 -25.03 -8.07
C LYS A 84 0.64 -25.85 -8.75
N GLN A 85 0.02 -25.34 -9.82
CA GLN A 85 -0.93 -26.10 -10.62
C GLN A 85 -0.29 -27.26 -11.38
N ILE A 86 0.87 -27.06 -12.00
CA ILE A 86 1.63 -28.12 -12.68
C ILE A 86 1.99 -29.24 -11.70
N ASP A 87 2.52 -28.90 -10.53
CA ASP A 87 2.95 -29.87 -9.53
C ASP A 87 1.76 -30.67 -8.94
N ASN A 88 0.63 -29.98 -8.70
CA ASN A 88 -0.61 -30.64 -8.28
C ASN A 88 -1.16 -31.60 -9.35
N THR A 89 -1.04 -31.24 -10.63
CA THR A 89 -1.47 -32.08 -11.76
C THR A 89 -0.58 -33.29 -11.89
N ALA A 90 0.75 -33.12 -11.76
CA ALA A 90 1.72 -34.22 -11.77
C ALA A 90 1.49 -35.21 -10.60
N LYS A 91 1.16 -34.71 -9.40
CA LYS A 91 0.81 -35.55 -8.24
C LYS A 91 -0.48 -36.34 -8.48
N LYS A 92 -1.50 -35.73 -9.07
CA LYS A 92 -2.76 -36.43 -9.42
C LYS A 92 -2.55 -37.53 -10.46
N LEU A 93 -1.68 -37.31 -11.45
CA LEU A 93 -1.33 -38.30 -12.46
C LEU A 93 -0.54 -39.48 -11.87
N LYS A 94 0.39 -39.23 -10.95
CA LYS A 94 1.12 -40.29 -10.22
C LYS A 94 0.23 -41.13 -9.30
N LYS A 95 -0.85 -40.54 -8.77
CA LYS A 95 -1.80 -41.22 -7.87
C LYS A 95 -2.87 -42.05 -8.59
N LYS A 96 -2.92 -41.97 -9.94
CA LYS A 96 -3.88 -42.68 -10.81
C LYS A 96 -3.24 -43.87 -11.55
N LYS A 97 -1.96 -44.18 -11.28
CA LYS A 97 -1.30 -45.46 -11.57
C LYS A 97 -1.26 -46.26 -10.28
#